data_AF-A0A7Y5J2G4-F1
#
_entry.id   AF-A0A7Y5J2G4-F1
#
_cell.length_a   1.000
_cell.length_b   1.000
_cell.length_c   1.000
_cell.angle_alpha   90.00
_cell.angle_beta   90.00
_cell.angle_gamma   90.00
#
_symmetry.space_group_name_H-M   'P 1'
#
loop_
_entity.id
_entity.type
_entity.pdbx_description
1 polymer ?
#
loop_
_entity_poly.entity_id
_entity_poly.type
_entity_poly.pdbx_seq_one_letter_code
_entity_poly.pdbx_strand_id
1 'polypeptide(L)'
;LQAHFSLVHVDGTDKVLFIGSPYASGLNMINRFTHIDAGTERISQALTQREAEAQKDVLVAELMHTPAYPRKLNVLQHRSTRACEIPFLGLVSKNCNKTIFLDDLYLKVVKNRFVLYSANHDAEVQVMLSTAIRYSLESHPIYHFLGDLQYQNKLIPLKFDWGPLRKIYRFLPRVCYKDVIISQATWVFSAAEILDSNGKLNVEAARFFQKTNGIPDQVELITGDNTLFIDFSHDFCARLFCQHCQKYGEITIREFLPPAKQWAILDEHGMNYRTELVAFFMRRTVERTIKPVKLLTTAPQPPVSLDVFSDWIYFKIYCGTQGGEDLLIEYLLPLAEALLQEKVIKKWFFIRYNDEGYHIRVRFHLQQKEDKILLLNRMGTQMEIPIQKRIIHKIKIETYYPEIGRYGEDNMERTEHLFFIDSMAVLSALANLRLNGDENLRWQFMIWFGNQLLDDFGLLTKEKIALMEKLLAANGKNDNQRVNAMYKTLNPGISDILSPDAGEKIFGKLLNDLAARKSEDMRKIISGLSFTSVDRYAYIGSFLHMMINRFSLGRPNHHEIVLYNYLLKYYKTKAREN
;
A
#
# COMPACT_ATOMS: atom_id res chain seq x y z
N LEU A 1 -0.65 9.82 -23.65
CA LEU A 1 -0.85 11.07 -22.86
C LEU A 1 -1.64 12.05 -23.70
N GLN A 2 -2.35 12.97 -23.08
CA GLN A 2 -2.95 14.12 -23.77
C GLN A 2 -2.52 15.41 -23.06
N ALA A 3 -2.24 16.47 -23.79
CA ALA A 3 -2.01 17.80 -23.22
C ALA A 3 -3.05 18.78 -23.76
N HIS A 4 -3.57 19.59 -22.86
CA HIS A 4 -4.49 20.67 -23.17
C HIS A 4 -3.68 21.96 -23.21
N PHE A 5 -3.88 22.74 -24.26
CA PHE A 5 -3.17 24.00 -24.42
C PHE A 5 -3.97 25.01 -25.24
N SER A 6 -3.58 26.27 -25.13
CA SER A 6 -4.05 27.36 -25.98
C SER A 6 -2.87 28.05 -26.66
N LEU A 7 -3.12 28.71 -27.78
CA LEU A 7 -2.15 29.56 -28.45
C LEU A 7 -2.47 31.02 -28.11
N VAL A 8 -1.49 31.74 -27.57
CA VAL A 8 -1.66 33.09 -27.02
C VAL A 8 -0.60 34.04 -27.53
N HIS A 9 -0.90 35.33 -27.66
CA HIS A 9 0.06 36.36 -28.07
C HIS A 9 0.50 37.20 -26.87
N VAL A 10 1.76 37.09 -26.49
CA VAL A 10 2.28 37.75 -25.28
C VAL A 10 3.74 38.16 -25.47
N ASP A 11 4.10 39.34 -24.96
CA ASP A 11 5.45 39.91 -25.09
C ASP A 11 5.92 40.02 -26.56
N GLY A 12 4.98 40.33 -27.46
CA GLY A 12 5.25 40.49 -28.90
C GLY A 12 5.41 39.20 -29.69
N THR A 13 5.21 38.03 -29.07
CA THR A 13 5.38 36.72 -29.73
C THR A 13 4.21 35.78 -29.42
N ASP A 14 3.93 34.85 -30.33
CA ASP A 14 2.97 33.79 -30.06
C ASP A 14 3.62 32.69 -29.20
N LYS A 15 2.91 32.25 -28.16
CA LYS A 15 3.36 31.29 -27.14
C LYS A 15 2.30 30.21 -26.91
N VAL A 16 2.71 29.09 -26.33
CA VAL A 16 1.82 28.00 -25.91
C VAL A 16 1.46 28.18 -24.44
N LEU A 17 0.18 28.34 -24.12
CA LEU A 17 -0.32 28.24 -22.76
C LEU A 17 -0.64 26.77 -22.45
N PHE A 18 0.16 26.14 -21.59
CA PHE A 18 -0.12 24.78 -21.12
C PHE A 18 -1.18 24.81 -20.01
N ILE A 19 -2.32 24.17 -20.26
CA ILE A 19 -3.43 24.09 -19.32
C ILE A 19 -3.26 22.88 -18.38
N GLY A 20 -2.83 21.74 -18.93
CA GLY A 20 -2.56 20.54 -18.16
C GLY A 20 -2.62 19.24 -18.96
N SER A 21 -2.22 18.14 -18.31
CA SER A 21 -2.47 16.76 -18.78
C SER A 21 -3.12 15.98 -17.63
N PRO A 22 -4.45 16.11 -17.44
CA PRO A 22 -5.12 15.64 -16.23
C PRO A 22 -5.40 14.12 -16.21
N TYR A 23 -5.35 13.43 -17.35
CA TYR A 23 -5.85 12.06 -17.46
C TYR A 23 -4.80 11.05 -17.91
N ALA A 24 -5.03 9.78 -17.53
CA ALA A 24 -4.11 8.68 -17.80
C ALA A 24 -4.19 8.12 -19.23
N SER A 25 -5.27 8.40 -19.98
CA SER A 25 -5.43 8.05 -21.39
C SER A 25 -5.58 9.31 -22.25
N GLY A 26 -5.29 9.17 -23.55
CA GLY A 26 -5.63 10.20 -24.53
C GLY A 26 -7.13 10.25 -24.86
N LEU A 27 -7.91 9.27 -24.42
CA LEU A 27 -9.32 9.14 -24.80
C LEU A 27 -10.27 10.03 -23.97
N ASN A 28 -9.92 10.36 -22.73
CA ASN A 28 -10.87 10.91 -21.73
C ASN A 28 -11.65 12.13 -22.21
N MET A 29 -11.02 13.02 -22.97
CA MET A 29 -11.67 14.26 -23.44
C MET A 29 -12.46 14.09 -24.72
N ILE A 30 -12.00 13.21 -25.62
CA ILE A 30 -12.53 13.13 -26.98
C ILE A 30 -13.63 12.07 -27.11
N ASN A 31 -13.61 11.04 -26.25
CA ASN A 31 -14.52 9.91 -26.39
C ASN A 31 -15.99 10.32 -26.34
N ARG A 32 -16.31 11.39 -25.61
CA ARG A 32 -17.68 11.91 -25.56
C ARG A 32 -18.22 12.43 -26.89
N PHE A 33 -17.35 12.74 -27.84
CA PHE A 33 -17.73 13.26 -29.16
C PHE A 33 -17.71 12.19 -30.27
N THR A 34 -17.27 10.97 -29.95
CA THR A 34 -17.16 9.86 -30.93
C THR A 34 -18.50 9.46 -31.56
N HIS A 35 -19.63 9.78 -30.91
CA HIS A 35 -20.95 9.53 -31.45
C HIS A 35 -21.48 10.64 -32.36
N ILE A 36 -20.80 11.79 -32.42
CA ILE A 36 -21.20 12.99 -33.15
C ILE A 36 -20.29 13.24 -34.37
N ASP A 37 -18.99 12.94 -34.26
CA ASP A 37 -18.00 13.23 -35.30
C ASP A 37 -17.12 12.01 -35.66
N ALA A 38 -17.10 11.66 -36.94
CA ALA A 38 -16.32 10.55 -37.48
C ALA A 38 -14.80 10.82 -37.45
N GLY A 39 -14.37 12.08 -37.45
CA GLY A 39 -12.95 12.43 -37.23
C GLY A 39 -12.48 12.00 -35.85
N THR A 40 -13.27 12.33 -34.83
CA THR A 40 -13.02 12.00 -33.43
C THR A 40 -13.09 10.50 -33.18
N GLU A 41 -14.03 9.79 -33.80
CA GLU A 41 -14.09 8.32 -33.77
C GLU A 41 -12.79 7.68 -34.31
N ARG A 42 -12.27 8.16 -35.44
CA ARG A 42 -10.98 7.68 -36.00
C ARG A 42 -9.79 7.94 -35.08
N ILE A 43 -9.73 9.12 -34.44
CA ILE A 43 -8.68 9.43 -33.47
C ILE A 43 -8.77 8.50 -32.26
N SER A 44 -9.97 8.29 -31.72
CA SER A 44 -10.22 7.36 -30.60
C SER A 44 -9.75 5.95 -30.92
N GLN A 45 -10.12 5.41 -32.09
CA GLN A 45 -9.70 4.08 -32.54
C GLN A 45 -8.16 3.97 -32.67
N ALA A 46 -7.52 4.98 -33.29
CA ALA A 46 -6.06 5.00 -33.43
C ALA A 46 -5.35 5.03 -32.08
N LEU A 47 -5.85 5.81 -31.11
CA LEU A 47 -5.29 5.87 -29.76
C LEU A 47 -5.47 4.54 -29.01
N THR A 48 -6.66 3.93 -29.08
CA THR A 48 -6.93 2.65 -28.42
C THR A 48 -6.08 1.52 -29.00
N GLN A 49 -5.91 1.46 -30.32
CA GLN A 49 -5.03 0.48 -30.96
C GLN A 49 -3.59 0.64 -30.47
N ARG A 50 -3.09 1.87 -30.37
CA ARG A 50 -1.73 2.15 -29.88
C ARG A 50 -1.55 1.80 -28.40
N GLU A 51 -2.55 2.06 -27.57
CA GLU A 51 -2.53 1.64 -26.16
C GLU A 51 -2.50 0.11 -26.03
N ALA A 52 -3.27 -0.62 -26.85
CA ALA A 52 -3.25 -2.08 -26.89
C ALA A 52 -1.91 -2.66 -27.41
N GLU A 53 -1.34 -2.08 -28.47
CA GLU A 53 -0.02 -2.46 -28.99
C GLU A 53 1.10 -2.28 -27.95
N ALA A 54 0.97 -1.26 -27.09
CA ALA A 54 1.93 -1.00 -26.02
C ALA A 54 1.84 -1.98 -24.85
N GLN A 55 0.73 -2.73 -24.75
CA GLN A 55 0.34 -3.53 -23.58
C GLN A 55 -0.07 -4.96 -23.99
N LYS A 56 0.66 -5.60 -24.92
CA LYS A 56 0.28 -6.92 -25.50
C LYS A 56 0.14 -8.07 -24.49
N ASP A 57 0.82 -7.98 -23.35
CA ASP A 57 0.87 -9.05 -22.35
C ASP A 57 -0.15 -8.84 -21.20
N VAL A 58 -0.98 -7.79 -21.27
CA VAL A 58 -2.00 -7.47 -20.26
C VAL A 58 -3.35 -7.16 -20.93
N LEU A 59 -4.44 -7.42 -20.24
CA LEU A 59 -5.78 -7.04 -20.69
C LEU A 59 -6.07 -5.60 -20.27
N VAL A 60 -6.01 -4.68 -21.23
CA VAL A 60 -6.43 -3.30 -21.00
C VAL A 60 -7.96 -3.24 -21.03
N ALA A 61 -8.57 -3.05 -19.87
CA ALA A 61 -10.01 -3.10 -19.70
C ALA A 61 -10.61 -1.74 -19.35
N GLU A 62 -11.71 -1.40 -20.01
CA GLU A 62 -12.51 -0.22 -19.70
C GLU A 62 -13.37 -0.45 -18.46
N LEU A 63 -13.28 0.44 -17.46
CA LEU A 63 -14.16 0.39 -16.31
C LEU A 63 -15.50 1.06 -16.63
N MET A 64 -16.55 0.25 -16.77
CA MET A 64 -17.90 0.71 -17.11
C MET A 64 -18.68 1.01 -15.83
N HIS A 65 -19.27 2.19 -15.73
CA HIS A 65 -20.03 2.58 -14.54
C HIS A 65 -21.27 3.43 -14.87
N THR A 66 -22.37 3.16 -14.16
CA THR A 66 -23.54 4.02 -14.14
C THR A 66 -23.55 4.84 -12.86
N PRO A 67 -23.34 6.17 -12.93
CA PRO A 67 -23.26 7.02 -11.75
C PRO A 67 -24.64 7.15 -11.10
N ALA A 68 -24.67 7.30 -9.79
CA ALA A 68 -25.92 7.46 -9.02
C ALA A 68 -26.69 8.75 -9.40
N TYR A 69 -26.00 9.76 -9.94
CA TYR A 69 -26.59 11.05 -10.31
C TYR A 69 -26.70 11.23 -11.83
N PRO A 70 -27.92 11.35 -12.41
CA PRO A 70 -28.14 11.42 -13.86
C PRO A 70 -27.40 12.56 -14.58
N ARG A 71 -27.14 13.69 -13.92
CA ARG A 71 -26.39 14.81 -14.53
C ARG A 71 -24.98 14.42 -14.98
N LYS A 72 -24.39 13.36 -14.41
CA LYS A 72 -23.06 12.86 -14.80
C LYS A 72 -23.10 11.99 -16.07
N LEU A 73 -24.27 11.54 -16.53
CA LEU A 73 -24.41 10.69 -17.72
C LEU A 73 -23.92 11.39 -18.98
N ASN A 74 -24.07 12.71 -19.10
CA ASN A 74 -23.60 13.49 -20.25
C ASN A 74 -22.07 13.43 -20.43
N VAL A 75 -21.32 13.13 -19.37
CA VAL A 75 -19.85 12.99 -19.41
C VAL A 75 -19.45 11.56 -19.78
N LEU A 76 -20.36 10.60 -19.68
CA LEU A 76 -20.10 9.17 -19.88
C LEU A 76 -20.52 8.65 -21.25
N GLN A 77 -21.32 9.41 -22.01
CA GLN A 77 -21.74 9.01 -23.36
C GLN A 77 -20.54 8.84 -24.27
N HIS A 78 -20.17 7.61 -24.63
CA HIS A 78 -19.12 7.34 -25.61
C HIS A 78 -19.32 5.98 -26.27
N ARG A 79 -18.69 5.78 -27.43
CA ARG A 79 -18.52 4.43 -27.99
C ARG A 79 -17.28 3.81 -27.35
N SER A 80 -17.48 2.72 -26.60
CA SER A 80 -16.36 1.92 -26.11
C SER A 80 -15.58 1.36 -27.31
N THR A 81 -14.26 1.60 -27.31
CA THR A 81 -13.35 1.12 -28.35
C THR A 81 -12.38 0.05 -27.82
N ARG A 82 -12.45 -0.27 -26.52
CA ARG A 82 -11.60 -1.30 -25.90
C ARG A 82 -12.23 -2.67 -26.08
N ALA A 83 -11.39 -3.68 -26.31
CA ALA A 83 -11.84 -5.06 -26.46
C ALA A 83 -12.27 -5.72 -25.15
N CYS A 84 -11.84 -5.19 -24.01
CA CYS A 84 -12.14 -5.72 -22.68
C CYS A 84 -12.87 -4.68 -21.82
N GLU A 85 -13.86 -5.11 -21.03
CA GLU A 85 -14.63 -4.25 -20.13
C GLU A 85 -14.82 -4.87 -18.75
N ILE A 86 -14.82 -4.03 -17.72
CA ILE A 86 -15.16 -4.38 -16.34
C ILE A 86 -16.46 -3.66 -15.98
N PRO A 87 -17.62 -4.37 -15.93
CA PRO A 87 -18.87 -3.76 -15.52
C PRO A 87 -18.90 -3.52 -14.00
N PHE A 88 -19.05 -2.26 -13.60
CA PHE A 88 -19.22 -1.84 -12.21
C PHE A 88 -20.55 -1.08 -12.05
N LEU A 89 -21.61 -1.77 -11.64
CA LEU A 89 -22.98 -1.22 -11.59
C LEU A 89 -23.39 -0.59 -12.94
N GLY A 90 -23.02 -1.23 -14.05
CA GLY A 90 -23.25 -0.73 -15.40
C GLY A 90 -23.44 -1.86 -16.40
N LEU A 91 -23.88 -1.49 -17.59
CA LEU A 91 -24.05 -2.41 -18.71
C LEU A 91 -22.74 -2.55 -19.48
N VAL A 92 -22.52 -3.75 -20.01
CA VAL A 92 -21.44 -4.03 -20.96
C VAL A 92 -21.83 -3.48 -22.33
N SER A 93 -20.88 -2.90 -23.05
CA SER A 93 -21.12 -2.42 -24.41
C SER A 93 -21.28 -3.57 -25.41
N LYS A 94 -22.01 -3.30 -26.50
CA LYS A 94 -22.18 -4.29 -27.59
C LYS A 94 -20.88 -4.67 -28.30
N ASN A 95 -19.84 -3.82 -28.20
CA ASN A 95 -18.56 -4.00 -28.88
C ASN A 95 -17.51 -4.68 -27.98
N CYS A 96 -17.90 -5.09 -26.76
CA CYS A 96 -17.02 -5.79 -25.84
C CYS A 96 -16.79 -7.24 -26.31
N ASN A 97 -15.52 -7.62 -26.47
CA ASN A 97 -15.14 -9.00 -26.79
C ASN A 97 -14.92 -9.84 -25.53
N LYS A 98 -14.50 -9.20 -24.43
CA LYS A 98 -14.16 -9.88 -23.16
C LYS A 98 -14.69 -9.08 -21.96
N THR A 99 -15.64 -9.66 -21.25
CA THR A 99 -16.15 -9.10 -19.99
C THR A 99 -15.38 -9.70 -18.83
N ILE A 100 -14.85 -8.83 -17.95
CA ILE A 100 -14.13 -9.23 -16.74
C ILE A 100 -14.98 -8.80 -15.54
N PHE A 101 -15.68 -9.74 -14.93
CA PHE A 101 -16.50 -9.47 -13.75
C PHE A 101 -15.64 -9.25 -12.50
N LEU A 102 -16.19 -8.56 -11.50
CA LEU A 102 -15.44 -8.21 -10.28
C LEU A 102 -15.04 -9.43 -9.44
N ASP A 103 -15.84 -10.49 -9.47
CA ASP A 103 -15.58 -11.75 -8.77
C ASP A 103 -14.44 -12.58 -9.39
N ASP A 104 -14.12 -12.32 -10.65
CA ASP A 104 -12.96 -12.88 -11.37
C ASP A 104 -11.65 -12.11 -11.08
N LEU A 105 -11.74 -10.92 -10.49
CA LEU A 105 -10.58 -10.06 -10.25
C LEU A 105 -9.91 -10.32 -8.91
N TYR A 106 -8.66 -10.76 -8.97
CA TYR A 106 -7.77 -10.94 -7.82
C TYR A 106 -6.79 -9.78 -7.71
N LEU A 107 -6.53 -9.32 -6.49
CA LEU A 107 -5.56 -8.27 -6.20
C LEU A 107 -4.33 -8.85 -5.49
N LYS A 108 -3.13 -8.54 -5.98
CA LYS A 108 -1.86 -8.93 -5.37
C LYS A 108 -0.90 -7.75 -5.29
N VAL A 109 -0.08 -7.69 -4.24
CA VAL A 109 1.06 -6.76 -4.20
C VAL A 109 2.32 -7.51 -4.64
N VAL A 110 2.98 -7.02 -5.69
CA VAL A 110 4.23 -7.58 -6.22
C VAL A 110 5.25 -6.46 -6.37
N LYS A 111 6.38 -6.55 -5.68
CA LYS A 111 7.47 -5.55 -5.76
C LYS A 111 6.96 -4.11 -5.61
N ASN A 112 6.17 -3.85 -4.57
CA ASN A 112 5.53 -2.55 -4.27
C ASN A 112 4.53 -2.05 -5.33
N ARG A 113 3.93 -2.96 -6.10
CA ARG A 113 2.92 -2.65 -7.11
C ARG A 113 1.67 -3.49 -6.90
N PHE A 114 0.49 -2.88 -7.02
CA PHE A 114 -0.76 -3.59 -7.14
C PHE A 114 -0.89 -4.23 -8.53
N VAL A 115 -1.14 -5.53 -8.55
CA VAL A 115 -1.39 -6.34 -9.73
C VAL A 115 -2.83 -6.82 -9.63
N LEU A 116 -3.64 -6.44 -10.61
CA LEU A 116 -5.00 -6.93 -10.77
C LEU A 116 -4.94 -8.09 -11.78
N TYR A 117 -5.52 -9.24 -11.45
CA TYR A 117 -5.43 -10.46 -12.26
C TYR A 117 -6.81 -11.05 -12.47
N SER A 118 -7.11 -11.45 -13.70
CA SER A 118 -8.31 -12.22 -14.02
C SER A 118 -7.94 -13.70 -14.07
N ALA A 119 -8.59 -14.50 -13.21
CA ALA A 119 -8.35 -15.94 -13.15
C ALA A 119 -8.87 -16.64 -14.42
N ASN A 120 -10.08 -16.27 -14.87
CA ASN A 120 -10.72 -16.85 -16.06
C ASN A 120 -9.93 -16.57 -17.35
N HIS A 121 -9.18 -15.47 -17.40
CA HIS A 121 -8.43 -15.08 -18.59
C HIS A 121 -6.92 -15.34 -18.49
N ASP A 122 -6.44 -15.86 -17.34
CA ASP A 122 -5.03 -16.11 -17.05
C ASP A 122 -4.12 -14.90 -17.36
N ALA A 123 -4.58 -13.69 -17.01
CA ALA A 123 -3.92 -12.46 -17.42
C ALA A 123 -4.01 -11.33 -16.39
N GLU A 124 -2.96 -10.51 -16.34
CA GLU A 124 -2.98 -9.23 -15.63
C GLU A 124 -3.93 -8.25 -16.34
N VAL A 125 -4.69 -7.50 -15.56
CA VAL A 125 -5.71 -6.56 -16.02
C VAL A 125 -5.26 -5.14 -15.71
N GLN A 126 -5.18 -4.31 -16.73
CA GLN A 126 -4.95 -2.87 -16.59
C GLN A 126 -6.28 -2.14 -16.73
N VAL A 127 -6.74 -1.53 -15.64
CA VAL A 127 -7.97 -0.73 -15.63
C VAL A 127 -7.71 0.64 -16.25
N MET A 128 -8.61 1.06 -17.13
CA MET A 128 -8.61 2.40 -17.74
C MET A 128 -10.01 3.00 -17.70
N LEU A 129 -10.08 4.31 -17.45
CA LEU A 129 -11.27 5.12 -17.69
C LEU A 129 -11.04 5.92 -18.97
N SER A 130 -11.93 5.82 -19.96
CA SER A 130 -11.81 6.57 -21.22
C SER A 130 -12.73 7.79 -21.28
N THR A 131 -13.24 8.25 -20.14
CA THR A 131 -14.11 9.45 -20.03
C THR A 131 -13.53 10.46 -19.05
N ALA A 132 -13.93 11.72 -19.16
CA ALA A 132 -13.50 12.82 -18.29
C ALA A 132 -14.22 12.82 -16.92
N ILE A 133 -14.86 11.72 -16.52
CA ILE A 133 -15.56 11.65 -15.24
C ILE A 133 -14.57 11.78 -14.08
N ARG A 134 -14.92 12.62 -13.11
CA ARG A 134 -14.17 12.74 -11.86
C ARG A 134 -14.52 11.60 -10.93
N TYR A 135 -13.96 10.42 -11.20
CA TYR A 135 -14.22 9.18 -10.46
C TYR A 135 -13.92 9.30 -8.95
N SER A 136 -13.01 10.18 -8.55
CA SER A 136 -12.68 10.45 -7.15
C SER A 136 -13.83 11.08 -6.34
N LEU A 137 -14.82 11.66 -7.02
CA LEU A 137 -16.04 12.20 -6.40
C LEU A 137 -17.18 11.18 -6.35
N GLU A 138 -16.98 9.97 -6.88
CA GLU A 138 -17.93 8.88 -6.68
C GLU A 138 -17.72 8.24 -5.30
N SER A 139 -18.83 7.82 -4.67
CA SER A 139 -18.82 7.32 -3.30
C SER A 139 -18.34 5.88 -3.16
N HIS A 140 -18.31 5.09 -4.25
CA HIS A 140 -18.06 3.66 -4.13
C HIS A 140 -16.55 3.34 -4.05
N PRO A 141 -16.04 2.77 -2.93
CA PRO A 141 -14.60 2.57 -2.73
C PRO A 141 -13.95 1.67 -3.78
N ILE A 142 -14.64 0.62 -4.25
CA ILE A 142 -14.13 -0.27 -5.30
C ILE A 142 -13.94 0.48 -6.63
N TYR A 143 -14.93 1.26 -7.08
CA TYR A 143 -14.81 2.05 -8.30
C TYR A 143 -13.69 3.08 -8.20
N HIS A 144 -13.58 3.76 -7.06
CA HIS A 144 -12.49 4.70 -6.79
C HIS A 144 -11.13 3.99 -6.87
N PHE A 145 -10.96 2.88 -6.16
CA PHE A 145 -9.72 2.10 -6.15
C PHE A 145 -9.32 1.62 -7.55
N LEU A 146 -10.25 1.03 -8.30
CA LEU A 146 -10.00 0.59 -9.68
C LEU A 146 -9.66 1.78 -10.59
N GLY A 147 -10.30 2.93 -10.37
CA GLY A 147 -9.97 4.20 -11.03
C GLY A 147 -8.55 4.68 -10.73
N ASP A 148 -8.07 4.55 -9.48
CA ASP A 148 -6.71 4.95 -9.10
C ASP A 148 -5.62 4.07 -9.71
N LEU A 149 -5.90 2.78 -9.94
CA LEU A 149 -4.93 1.85 -10.54
C LEU A 149 -4.42 2.32 -11.91
N GLN A 150 -5.20 3.10 -12.66
CA GLN A 150 -4.76 3.63 -13.96
C GLN A 150 -3.59 4.63 -13.84
N TYR A 151 -3.33 5.20 -12.67
CA TYR A 151 -2.23 6.15 -12.41
C TYR A 151 -0.99 5.50 -11.79
N GLN A 152 -1.06 4.22 -11.43
CA GLN A 152 0.06 3.51 -10.85
C GLN A 152 1.29 3.55 -11.79
N ASN A 153 2.44 3.96 -11.24
CA ASN A 153 3.70 4.16 -11.98
C ASN A 153 3.62 5.19 -13.13
N LYS A 154 2.68 6.14 -13.08
CA LYS A 154 2.58 7.25 -14.03
C LYS A 154 2.84 8.60 -13.35
N LEU A 155 3.40 9.54 -14.11
CA LEU A 155 3.66 10.92 -13.66
C LEU A 155 2.45 11.85 -13.90
N ILE A 156 1.23 11.33 -13.85
CA ILE A 156 -0.02 12.04 -14.19
C ILE A 156 -0.85 12.19 -12.92
N PRO A 157 -1.60 13.30 -12.72
CA PRO A 157 -1.76 14.45 -13.61
C PRO A 157 -0.49 15.32 -13.71
N LEU A 158 -0.13 15.75 -14.93
CA LEU A 158 0.89 16.77 -15.10
C LEU A 158 0.21 18.13 -15.04
N LYS A 159 0.36 18.80 -13.90
CA LYS A 159 -0.10 20.16 -13.66
C LYS A 159 0.93 20.89 -12.81
N PHE A 160 1.18 22.15 -13.14
CA PHE A 160 1.99 22.99 -12.29
C PHE A 160 1.19 23.43 -11.06
N ASP A 161 1.79 23.29 -9.89
CA ASP A 161 1.22 23.76 -8.64
C ASP A 161 2.28 24.55 -7.85
N TRP A 162 1.88 25.74 -7.42
CA TRP A 162 2.66 26.57 -6.51
C TRP A 162 2.68 26.00 -5.08
N GLY A 163 1.79 25.04 -4.79
CA GLY A 163 1.73 24.34 -3.51
C GLY A 163 1.48 25.32 -2.36
N PRO A 164 2.19 25.17 -1.22
CA PRO A 164 2.02 26.04 -0.05
C PRO A 164 2.25 27.53 -0.30
N LEU A 165 3.01 27.90 -1.35
CA LEU A 165 3.34 29.30 -1.64
C LEU A 165 2.10 30.14 -1.96
N ARG A 166 1.02 29.53 -2.47
CA ARG A 166 -0.26 30.23 -2.74
C ARG A 166 -0.89 30.86 -1.51
N LYS A 167 -0.58 30.33 -0.31
CA LYS A 167 -1.11 30.84 0.96
C LYS A 167 -0.24 31.94 1.56
N ILE A 168 1.00 32.08 1.08
CA ILE A 168 2.00 32.99 1.63
C ILE A 168 2.06 34.27 0.80
N TYR A 169 2.01 34.13 -0.53
CA TYR A 169 2.18 35.24 -1.45
C TYR A 169 0.86 35.68 -2.07
N ARG A 170 0.65 37.01 -2.12
CA ARG A 170 -0.48 37.65 -2.80
C ARG A 170 -0.32 37.69 -4.32
N PHE A 171 0.91 37.59 -4.80
CA PHE A 171 1.24 37.56 -6.23
C PHE A 171 2.15 36.37 -6.52
N LEU A 172 1.81 35.64 -7.57
CA LEU A 172 2.55 34.51 -8.10
C LEU A 172 2.90 34.84 -9.55
N PRO A 173 4.19 34.93 -9.91
CA PRO A 173 4.59 35.38 -11.24
C PRO A 173 4.18 34.37 -12.32
N ARG A 174 4.16 34.81 -13.58
CA ARG A 174 4.05 33.89 -14.71
C ARG A 174 5.25 32.94 -14.71
N VAL A 175 5.00 31.65 -14.89
CA VAL A 175 6.07 30.63 -15.04
C VAL A 175 6.13 30.21 -16.50
N CYS A 176 7.30 30.39 -17.10
CA CYS A 176 7.56 30.04 -18.50
C CYS A 176 8.73 29.05 -18.59
N TYR A 177 8.65 28.13 -19.54
CA TYR A 177 9.77 27.33 -20.01
C TYR A 177 9.86 27.49 -21.53
N LYS A 178 10.88 28.21 -21.99
CA LYS A 178 10.97 28.65 -23.40
C LYS A 178 9.66 29.36 -23.81
N ASP A 179 9.06 28.97 -24.93
CA ASP A 179 7.82 29.54 -25.46
C ASP A 179 6.56 28.93 -24.84
N VAL A 180 6.69 28.14 -23.78
CA VAL A 180 5.57 27.51 -23.07
C VAL A 180 5.31 28.24 -21.74
N ILE A 181 4.14 28.86 -21.62
CA ILE A 181 3.61 29.39 -20.38
C ILE A 181 3.01 28.22 -19.60
N ILE A 182 3.64 27.87 -18.47
CA ILE A 182 3.25 26.74 -17.60
C ILE A 182 2.22 27.19 -16.55
N SER A 183 2.31 28.45 -16.11
CA SER A 183 1.36 29.07 -15.20
C SER A 183 1.24 30.54 -15.53
N GLN A 184 0.01 31.04 -15.64
CA GLN A 184 -0.28 32.48 -15.71
C GLN A 184 0.12 33.17 -14.41
N ALA A 185 0.49 34.45 -14.51
CA ALA A 185 0.59 35.34 -13.37
C ALA A 185 -0.75 35.37 -12.62
N THR A 186 -0.70 35.18 -11.30
CA THR A 186 -1.88 34.97 -10.46
C THR A 186 -1.82 35.87 -9.25
N TRP A 187 -2.94 36.52 -8.92
CA TRP A 187 -3.11 37.29 -7.70
C TRP A 187 -4.14 36.60 -6.80
N VAL A 188 -3.82 36.48 -5.52
CA VAL A 188 -4.67 35.86 -4.49
C VAL A 188 -4.82 36.82 -3.32
N PHE A 189 -6.04 37.24 -3.03
CA PHE A 189 -6.32 38.23 -1.99
C PHE A 189 -7.71 38.02 -1.38
N SER A 190 -7.93 38.57 -0.19
CA SER A 190 -9.23 38.60 0.45
C SER A 190 -10.10 39.72 -0.14
N ALA A 191 -11.40 39.49 -0.26
CA ALA A 191 -12.36 40.53 -0.64
C ALA A 191 -12.33 41.74 0.31
N ALA A 192 -11.95 41.54 1.58
CA ALA A 192 -11.80 42.61 2.57
C ALA A 192 -10.65 43.59 2.25
N GLU A 193 -9.67 43.18 1.44
CA GLU A 193 -8.53 44.02 1.04
C GLU A 193 -8.92 45.07 -0.03
N ILE A 194 -10.14 44.99 -0.59
CA ILE A 194 -10.62 45.82 -1.71
C ILE A 194 -11.64 46.88 -1.23
N LEU A 195 -11.87 47.00 0.07
CA LEU A 195 -12.84 47.94 0.62
C LEU A 195 -12.33 49.39 0.52
N ASP A 196 -13.23 50.33 0.28
CA ASP A 196 -12.91 51.77 0.37
C ASP A 196 -12.64 52.23 1.81
N SER A 197 -12.30 53.51 1.99
CA SER A 197 -12.06 54.10 3.30
C SER A 197 -13.26 54.04 4.27
N ASN A 198 -14.47 53.78 3.76
CA ASN A 198 -15.69 53.62 4.54
C ASN A 198 -16.07 52.13 4.74
N GLY A 199 -15.19 51.19 4.36
CA GLY A 199 -15.43 49.75 4.48
C GLY A 199 -16.41 49.20 3.44
N LYS A 200 -16.66 49.91 2.33
CA LYS A 200 -17.59 49.47 1.28
C LYS A 200 -16.85 48.98 0.04
N LEU A 201 -17.35 47.90 -0.54
CA LEU A 201 -16.87 47.43 -1.85
C LEU A 201 -17.62 48.15 -2.98
N ASN A 202 -16.89 48.85 -3.84
CA ASN A 202 -17.42 49.53 -5.02
C ASN A 202 -16.40 49.51 -6.18
N VAL A 203 -16.81 49.99 -7.36
CA VAL A 203 -16.00 49.99 -8.58
C VAL A 203 -14.72 50.80 -8.44
N GLU A 204 -14.78 51.95 -7.78
CA GLU A 204 -13.62 52.83 -7.58
C GLU A 204 -12.58 52.16 -6.68
N ALA A 205 -13.02 51.55 -5.59
CA ALA A 205 -12.17 50.79 -4.67
C ALA A 205 -11.52 49.59 -5.38
N ALA A 206 -12.28 48.87 -6.21
CA ALA A 206 -11.75 47.75 -7.00
C ALA A 206 -10.69 48.19 -8.01
N ARG A 207 -10.93 49.29 -8.73
CA ARG A 207 -9.94 49.87 -9.67
C ARG A 207 -8.72 50.39 -8.95
N PHE A 208 -8.90 51.05 -7.80
CA PHE A 208 -7.79 51.53 -6.98
C PHE A 208 -6.92 50.37 -6.50
N PHE A 209 -7.53 49.31 -5.96
CA PHE A 209 -6.82 48.09 -5.57
C PHE A 209 -6.09 47.45 -6.76
N GLN A 210 -6.76 47.35 -7.91
CA GLN A 210 -6.18 46.82 -9.15
C GLN A 210 -4.90 47.58 -9.56
N LYS A 211 -4.96 48.91 -9.65
CA LYS A 211 -3.81 49.74 -10.03
C LYS A 211 -2.68 49.69 -9.01
N THR A 212 -2.99 49.76 -7.71
CA THR A 212 -1.98 49.76 -6.64
C THR A 212 -1.24 48.42 -6.50
N ASN A 213 -1.87 47.31 -6.89
CA ASN A 213 -1.26 45.98 -6.84
C ASN A 213 -0.70 45.50 -8.20
N GLY A 214 -0.62 46.39 -9.20
CA GLY A 214 -0.07 46.06 -10.52
C GLY A 214 -0.87 44.98 -11.28
N ILE A 215 -2.16 44.85 -10.98
CA ILE A 215 -3.06 43.91 -11.66
C ILE A 215 -3.39 44.51 -13.04
N PRO A 216 -3.33 43.76 -14.16
CA PRO A 216 -3.68 44.27 -15.49
C PRO A 216 -5.16 44.69 -15.60
N ASP A 217 -5.48 45.51 -16.60
CA ASP A 217 -6.88 45.91 -16.84
C ASP A 217 -7.76 44.73 -17.24
N GLN A 218 -7.18 43.76 -17.96
CA GLN A 218 -7.87 42.54 -18.39
C GLN A 218 -7.35 41.34 -17.60
N VAL A 219 -8.26 40.65 -16.91
CA VAL A 219 -7.95 39.49 -16.07
C VAL A 219 -9.02 38.40 -16.21
N GLU A 220 -8.67 37.22 -15.72
CA GLU A 220 -9.59 36.10 -15.57
C GLU A 220 -9.81 35.81 -14.10
N LEU A 221 -11.04 35.95 -13.65
CA LEU A 221 -11.46 35.56 -12.31
C LEU A 221 -11.71 34.05 -12.28
N ILE A 222 -11.16 33.36 -11.27
CA ILE A 222 -11.18 31.89 -11.19
C ILE A 222 -12.15 31.42 -10.10
N THR A 223 -13.04 30.48 -10.43
CA THR A 223 -13.96 29.84 -9.47
C THR A 223 -14.10 28.36 -9.77
N GLY A 224 -13.39 27.52 -9.01
CA GLY A 224 -13.30 26.10 -9.31
C GLY A 224 -12.72 25.87 -10.71
N ASP A 225 -13.49 25.20 -11.56
CA ASP A 225 -13.10 24.91 -12.96
C ASP A 225 -13.58 25.99 -13.95
N ASN A 226 -14.29 27.03 -13.48
CA ASN A 226 -14.81 28.10 -14.33
C ASN A 226 -13.91 29.34 -14.27
N THR A 227 -13.86 30.06 -15.39
CA THR A 227 -13.16 31.35 -15.52
C THR A 227 -14.11 32.43 -16.02
N LEU A 228 -14.01 33.64 -15.49
CA LEU A 228 -14.77 34.81 -15.94
C LEU A 228 -13.82 35.93 -16.36
N PHE A 229 -13.94 36.36 -17.61
CA PHE A 229 -13.18 37.52 -18.11
C PHE A 229 -13.70 38.81 -17.49
N ILE A 230 -12.78 39.65 -16.99
CA ILE A 230 -13.06 40.95 -16.40
C ILE A 230 -12.14 41.97 -17.07
N ASP A 231 -12.73 43.01 -17.64
CA ASP A 231 -12.02 44.20 -18.10
C ASP A 231 -12.36 45.39 -17.19
N PHE A 232 -11.41 45.79 -16.35
CA PHE A 232 -11.58 46.89 -15.39
C PHE A 232 -11.78 48.26 -16.06
N SER A 233 -11.46 48.42 -17.36
CA SER A 233 -11.77 49.64 -18.10
C SER A 233 -13.28 49.82 -18.33
N HIS A 234 -14.06 48.73 -18.25
CA HIS A 234 -15.51 48.75 -18.43
C HIS A 234 -16.24 48.67 -17.09
N ASP A 235 -17.07 49.67 -16.81
CA ASP A 235 -17.86 49.79 -15.58
C ASP A 235 -18.72 48.55 -15.27
N PHE A 236 -19.30 47.94 -16.31
CA PHE A 236 -20.11 46.73 -16.16
C PHE A 236 -19.27 45.56 -15.63
N CYS A 237 -18.09 45.32 -16.21
CA CYS A 237 -17.18 44.26 -15.77
C CYS A 237 -16.65 44.50 -14.36
N ALA A 238 -16.30 45.74 -14.02
CA ALA A 238 -15.87 46.09 -12.67
C ALA A 238 -16.99 45.85 -11.62
N ARG A 239 -18.26 46.14 -11.97
CA ARG A 239 -19.40 45.79 -11.10
C ARG A 239 -19.56 44.28 -10.93
N LEU A 240 -19.40 43.49 -11.99
CA LEU A 240 -19.42 42.03 -11.92
C LEU A 240 -18.31 41.48 -11.00
N PHE A 241 -17.12 42.06 -11.08
CA PHE A 241 -16.03 41.73 -10.17
C PHE A 241 -16.40 42.01 -8.71
N CYS A 242 -16.96 43.19 -8.40
CA CYS A 242 -17.40 43.52 -7.04
C CYS A 242 -18.48 42.53 -6.53
N GLN A 243 -19.47 42.19 -7.35
CA GLN A 243 -20.49 41.19 -7.00
C GLN A 243 -19.87 39.82 -6.70
N HIS A 244 -18.84 39.43 -7.47
CA HIS A 244 -18.10 38.21 -7.20
C HIS A 244 -17.40 38.28 -5.84
N CYS A 245 -16.69 39.36 -5.55
CA CYS A 245 -16.02 39.56 -4.27
C CYS A 245 -16.97 39.59 -3.06
N GLN A 246 -18.22 40.03 -3.22
CA GLN A 246 -19.22 39.94 -2.15
C GLN A 246 -19.63 38.50 -1.84
N LYS A 247 -19.62 37.62 -2.85
CA LYS A 247 -20.03 36.23 -2.70
C LYS A 247 -18.93 35.32 -2.15
N TYR A 248 -17.67 35.65 -2.42
CA TYR A 248 -16.51 34.81 -2.08
C TYR A 248 -15.50 35.58 -1.22
N GLY A 249 -15.06 35.00 -0.10
CA GLY A 249 -14.12 35.67 0.80
C GLY A 249 -12.69 35.74 0.26
N GLU A 250 -12.22 34.69 -0.41
CA GLU A 250 -10.91 34.60 -1.05
C GLU A 250 -11.07 34.67 -2.57
N ILE A 251 -10.30 35.55 -3.21
CA ILE A 251 -10.38 35.87 -4.62
C ILE A 251 -9.08 35.45 -5.29
N THR A 252 -9.21 34.72 -6.39
CA THR A 252 -8.09 34.37 -7.27
C THR A 252 -8.36 34.93 -8.66
N ILE A 253 -7.46 35.78 -9.14
CA ILE A 253 -7.48 36.25 -10.53
C ILE A 253 -6.17 35.89 -11.22
N ARG A 254 -6.23 35.66 -12.53
CA ARG A 254 -5.08 35.45 -13.40
C ARG A 254 -5.01 36.54 -14.44
N GLU A 255 -3.82 36.80 -14.94
CA GLU A 255 -3.68 37.66 -16.11
C GLU A 255 -4.45 37.09 -17.30
N PHE A 256 -5.08 37.97 -18.07
CA PHE A 256 -5.67 37.59 -19.34
C PHE A 256 -4.58 37.49 -20.42
N LEU A 257 -4.57 36.38 -21.16
CA LEU A 257 -3.65 36.18 -22.28
C LEU A 257 -4.44 36.25 -23.60
N PRO A 258 -4.19 37.24 -24.46
CA PRO A 258 -4.88 37.37 -25.75
C PRO A 258 -4.64 36.17 -26.68
N PRO A 259 -5.58 35.85 -27.59
CA PRO A 259 -5.36 34.84 -28.62
C PRO A 259 -4.10 35.11 -29.45
N ALA A 260 -3.47 34.03 -29.93
CA ALA A 260 -2.35 34.10 -30.87
C ALA A 260 -2.70 34.96 -32.11
N LYS A 261 -1.68 35.53 -32.76
CA LYS A 261 -1.87 36.31 -34.00
C LYS A 261 -1.59 35.47 -35.24
N GLN A 262 -0.43 34.82 -35.32
CA GLN A 262 -0.01 34.06 -36.49
C GLN A 262 -0.74 32.71 -36.59
N TRP A 263 -1.00 32.08 -35.46
CA TRP A 263 -1.68 30.79 -35.38
C TRP A 263 -3.14 30.90 -34.91
N ALA A 264 -3.75 32.07 -35.11
CA ALA A 264 -5.14 32.31 -34.77
C ALA A 264 -6.08 31.40 -35.57
N ILE A 265 -7.10 30.86 -34.92
CA ILE A 265 -8.25 30.27 -35.62
C ILE A 265 -9.26 31.40 -35.81
N LEU A 266 -9.56 31.69 -37.06
CA LEU A 266 -10.43 32.79 -37.48
C LEU A 266 -11.83 32.28 -37.81
N ASP A 267 -12.83 33.11 -37.58
CA ASP A 267 -14.15 32.94 -38.17
C ASP A 267 -14.20 33.38 -39.64
N GLU A 268 -15.37 33.26 -40.26
CA GLU A 268 -15.61 33.66 -41.64
C GLU A 268 -15.44 35.17 -41.90
N HIS A 269 -15.38 35.99 -40.85
CA HIS A 269 -15.18 37.44 -40.89
C HIS A 269 -13.75 37.86 -40.53
N GLY A 270 -12.85 36.90 -40.27
CA GLY A 270 -11.46 37.17 -39.89
C GLY A 270 -11.27 37.52 -38.41
N MET A 271 -12.26 37.26 -37.56
CA MET A 271 -12.18 37.49 -36.12
C MET A 271 -11.64 36.26 -35.39
N ASN A 272 -10.82 36.48 -34.36
CA ASN A 272 -10.19 35.39 -33.61
C ASN A 272 -11.19 34.67 -32.70
N TYR A 273 -11.19 33.34 -32.76
CA TYR A 273 -11.76 32.51 -31.71
C TYR A 273 -10.81 32.39 -30.51
N ARG A 274 -11.41 32.19 -29.33
CA ARG A 274 -10.68 31.63 -28.19
C ARG A 274 -10.60 30.12 -28.36
N THR A 275 -9.37 29.59 -28.39
CA THR A 275 -9.14 28.19 -28.75
C THR A 275 -8.51 27.41 -27.62
N GLU A 276 -9.07 26.24 -27.33
CA GLU A 276 -8.40 25.18 -26.57
C GLU A 276 -8.15 24.00 -27.50
N LEU A 277 -6.94 23.48 -27.47
CA LEU A 277 -6.47 22.41 -28.31
C LEU A 277 -6.05 21.22 -27.43
N VAL A 278 -6.33 20.01 -27.91
CA VAL A 278 -5.90 18.77 -27.27
C VAL A 278 -4.89 18.09 -28.17
N ALA A 279 -3.64 18.01 -27.71
CA ALA A 279 -2.58 17.27 -28.38
C ALA A 279 -2.40 15.89 -27.73
N PHE A 280 -2.22 14.87 -28.56
CA PHE A 280 -1.97 13.50 -28.10
C PHE A 280 -0.49 13.16 -28.23
N PHE A 281 0.10 12.71 -27.13
CA PHE A 281 1.51 12.32 -27.07
C PHE A 281 1.61 10.82 -26.89
N MET A 282 2.39 10.21 -27.77
CA MET A 282 2.71 8.79 -27.77
C MET A 282 4.21 8.62 -27.57
N ARG A 283 4.61 7.64 -26.76
CA ARG A 283 6.03 7.32 -26.59
C ARG A 283 6.53 6.64 -27.87
N ARG A 284 7.63 7.15 -28.45
CA ARG A 284 8.21 6.61 -29.69
C ARG A 284 8.70 5.16 -29.54
N THR A 285 9.20 4.81 -28.36
CA THR A 285 9.59 3.45 -27.98
C THR A 285 8.75 2.98 -26.81
N VAL A 286 8.04 1.87 -26.99
CA VAL A 286 7.38 1.17 -25.88
C VAL A 286 8.44 0.32 -25.19
N GLU A 287 9.23 0.93 -24.31
CA GLU A 287 9.98 0.11 -23.35
C GLU A 287 8.98 -0.50 -22.37
N ARG A 288 8.93 -1.84 -22.37
CA ARG A 288 8.18 -2.62 -21.39
C ARG A 288 8.60 -2.20 -19.98
N THR A 289 7.72 -1.55 -19.25
CA THR A 289 7.95 -1.28 -17.82
C THR A 289 7.55 -2.45 -16.94
N ILE A 290 6.70 -3.37 -17.42
CA ILE A 290 6.07 -4.40 -16.58
C ILE A 290 6.16 -5.75 -17.29
N LYS A 291 6.84 -6.73 -16.67
CA LYS A 291 6.70 -8.14 -17.06
C LYS A 291 5.43 -8.68 -16.42
N PRO A 292 4.59 -9.43 -17.16
CA PRO A 292 3.39 -10.03 -16.59
C PRO A 292 3.78 -10.97 -15.45
N VAL A 293 3.09 -10.85 -14.33
CA VAL A 293 3.25 -11.76 -13.20
C VAL A 293 2.27 -12.91 -13.41
N LYS A 294 2.77 -14.12 -13.70
CA LYS A 294 1.93 -15.32 -13.67
C LYS A 294 1.56 -15.63 -12.22
N LEU A 295 0.28 -15.88 -11.97
CA LEU A 295 -0.14 -16.41 -10.68
C LEU A 295 0.33 -17.86 -10.57
N LEU A 296 1.08 -18.15 -9.50
CA LEU A 296 1.19 -19.50 -8.99
C LEU A 296 -0.11 -19.71 -8.20
N THR A 297 -1.07 -20.40 -8.79
CA THR A 297 -2.34 -20.89 -8.20
C THR A 297 -3.37 -19.84 -7.76
N THR A 298 -4.65 -20.20 -7.86
CA THR A 298 -5.79 -19.52 -7.24
C THR A 298 -5.57 -19.48 -5.73
N ALA A 299 -5.65 -18.30 -5.11
CA ALA A 299 -5.55 -18.20 -3.66
C ALA A 299 -6.67 -19.04 -3.02
N PRO A 300 -6.35 -20.04 -2.18
CA PRO A 300 -7.39 -20.79 -1.47
C PRO A 300 -8.16 -19.81 -0.59
N GLN A 301 -9.50 -19.89 -0.67
CA GLN A 301 -10.35 -19.11 0.22
C GLN A 301 -10.13 -19.65 1.63
N PRO A 302 -9.82 -18.79 2.62
CA PRO A 302 -9.69 -19.26 3.99
C PRO A 302 -11.02 -19.91 4.40
N PRO A 303 -11.03 -21.12 4.99
CA PRO A 303 -12.25 -21.70 5.51
C PRO A 303 -12.83 -20.74 6.55
N VAL A 304 -14.01 -20.19 6.27
CA VAL A 304 -14.71 -19.29 7.18
C VAL A 304 -15.37 -20.16 8.25
N SER A 305 -14.59 -20.59 9.24
CA SER A 305 -15.15 -21.10 10.48
C SER A 305 -15.24 -19.94 11.47
N LEU A 306 -16.45 -19.47 11.77
CA LEU A 306 -16.67 -18.50 12.83
C LEU A 306 -16.40 -19.17 14.18
N ASP A 307 -15.54 -18.58 15.00
CA ASP A 307 -14.89 -19.22 16.16
C ASP A 307 -15.81 -19.84 17.22
N VAL A 308 -17.06 -19.38 17.33
CA VAL A 308 -18.03 -20.03 18.23
C VAL A 308 -18.29 -21.48 17.81
N PHE A 309 -18.12 -21.80 16.53
CA PHE A 309 -18.37 -23.12 15.94
C PHE A 309 -17.10 -23.90 15.55
N SER A 310 -15.92 -23.27 15.70
CA SER A 310 -14.60 -23.86 15.46
C SER A 310 -14.10 -24.72 16.63
N ASP A 311 -13.14 -25.59 16.33
CA ASP A 311 -12.31 -26.33 17.30
C ASP A 311 -11.15 -25.49 17.85
N TRP A 312 -10.97 -24.27 17.33
CA TRP A 312 -10.00 -23.30 17.83
C TRP A 312 -10.65 -22.28 18.75
N ILE A 313 -9.93 -21.91 19.81
CA ILE A 313 -10.23 -20.72 20.62
C ILE A 313 -9.03 -19.78 20.61
N TYR A 314 -9.25 -18.56 20.14
CA TYR A 314 -8.21 -17.55 19.98
C TYR A 314 -8.45 -16.33 20.89
N PHE A 315 -7.50 -16.08 21.79
CA PHE A 315 -7.48 -14.93 22.68
C PHE A 315 -6.47 -13.86 22.21
N LYS A 316 -6.85 -12.59 22.28
CA LYS A 316 -5.93 -11.43 22.34
C LYS A 316 -5.88 -10.93 23.78
N ILE A 317 -4.73 -11.04 24.44
CA ILE A 317 -4.52 -10.61 25.83
C ILE A 317 -3.60 -9.38 25.83
N TYR A 318 -4.17 -8.20 26.03
CA TYR A 318 -3.47 -6.92 26.01
C TYR A 318 -2.75 -6.67 27.33
N CYS A 319 -1.47 -6.36 27.27
CA CYS A 319 -0.56 -6.23 28.41
C CYS A 319 0.66 -5.36 28.06
N GLY A 320 1.54 -5.11 29.03
CA GLY A 320 2.88 -4.57 28.74
C GLY A 320 3.82 -5.62 28.15
N THR A 321 4.96 -5.22 27.58
CA THR A 321 5.96 -6.15 27.02
C THR A 321 6.53 -7.11 28.06
N GLN A 322 6.94 -6.57 29.22
CA GLN A 322 7.45 -7.36 30.34
C GLN A 322 6.34 -8.22 30.94
N GLY A 323 5.19 -7.62 31.25
CA GLY A 323 4.05 -8.34 31.80
C GLY A 323 3.52 -9.45 30.88
N GLY A 324 3.70 -9.32 29.56
CA GLY A 324 3.35 -10.38 28.61
C GLY A 324 4.27 -11.59 28.69
N GLU A 325 5.55 -11.41 29.02
CA GLU A 325 6.45 -12.54 29.29
C GLU A 325 6.12 -13.22 30.62
N ASP A 326 5.89 -12.44 31.67
CA ASP A 326 5.45 -12.97 32.96
C ASP A 326 4.14 -13.76 32.80
N LEU A 327 3.18 -13.21 32.05
CA LEU A 327 1.93 -13.88 31.72
C LEU A 327 2.15 -15.22 31.01
N LEU A 328 3.05 -15.26 30.03
CA LEU A 328 3.35 -16.45 29.26
C LEU A 328 3.98 -17.56 30.12
N ILE A 329 4.96 -17.21 30.94
CA ILE A 329 5.75 -18.17 31.73
C ILE A 329 5.01 -18.59 33.00
N GLU A 330 4.48 -17.64 33.76
CA GLU A 330 3.93 -17.91 35.11
C GLU A 330 2.47 -18.37 35.07
N TYR A 331 1.73 -18.07 34.00
CA TYR A 331 0.27 -18.30 33.96
C TYR A 331 -0.17 -19.17 32.78
N LEU A 332 0.20 -18.82 31.55
CA LEU A 332 -0.28 -19.51 30.35
C LEU A 332 0.41 -20.87 30.14
N LEU A 333 1.72 -20.97 30.35
CA LEU A 333 2.45 -22.23 30.18
C LEU A 333 1.93 -23.31 31.15
N PRO A 334 1.81 -23.08 32.48
CA PRO A 334 1.27 -24.09 33.40
C PRO A 334 -0.18 -24.48 33.07
N LEU A 335 -1.01 -23.51 32.67
CA LEU A 335 -2.38 -23.78 32.24
C LEU A 335 -2.40 -24.69 31.01
N ALA A 336 -1.58 -24.39 30.01
CA ALA A 336 -1.54 -25.19 28.79
C ALA A 336 -1.02 -26.60 29.05
N GLU A 337 -0.02 -26.77 29.91
CA GLU A 337 0.47 -28.09 30.32
C GLU A 337 -0.62 -28.92 31.02
N ALA A 338 -1.36 -28.31 31.95
CA ALA A 338 -2.48 -28.98 32.61
C ALA A 338 -3.58 -29.39 31.61
N LEU A 339 -3.96 -28.50 30.70
CA LEU A 339 -4.98 -28.78 29.67
C LEU A 339 -4.54 -29.87 28.68
N LEU A 340 -3.25 -29.96 28.35
CA LEU A 340 -2.70 -31.03 27.52
C LEU A 340 -2.75 -32.38 28.26
N GLN A 341 -2.38 -32.40 29.55
CA GLN A 341 -2.43 -33.62 30.37
C GLN A 341 -3.85 -34.13 30.58
N GLU A 342 -4.80 -33.21 30.80
CA GLU A 342 -6.24 -33.50 30.93
C GLU A 342 -6.90 -33.83 29.59
N LYS A 343 -6.17 -33.74 28.46
CA LYS A 343 -6.67 -33.93 27.09
C LYS A 343 -7.84 -33.02 26.74
N VAL A 344 -7.82 -31.78 27.23
CA VAL A 344 -8.79 -30.73 26.88
C VAL A 344 -8.38 -30.03 25.57
N ILE A 345 -7.08 -29.98 25.30
CA ILE A 345 -6.49 -29.40 24.08
C ILE A 345 -5.53 -30.40 23.41
N LYS A 346 -5.45 -30.35 22.08
CA LYS A 346 -4.50 -31.12 21.26
C LYS A 346 -3.16 -30.41 21.13
N LYS A 347 -3.22 -29.09 20.94
CA LYS A 347 -2.07 -28.20 20.69
C LYS A 347 -2.45 -26.77 21.03
N TRP A 348 -1.44 -25.94 21.30
CA TRP A 348 -1.62 -24.51 21.47
C TRP A 348 -0.39 -23.76 20.98
N PHE A 349 -0.51 -22.49 20.66
CA PHE A 349 0.65 -21.66 20.38
C PHE A 349 0.37 -20.20 20.66
N PHE A 350 1.43 -19.41 20.79
CA PHE A 350 1.33 -17.97 20.95
C PHE A 350 2.19 -17.21 19.94
N ILE A 351 1.82 -15.95 19.73
CA ILE A 351 2.67 -14.94 19.08
C ILE A 351 2.51 -13.61 19.82
N ARG A 352 3.53 -12.75 19.75
CA ARG A 352 3.52 -11.38 20.30
C ARG A 352 3.16 -10.38 19.20
N TYR A 353 2.27 -9.44 19.47
CA TYR A 353 1.76 -8.52 18.45
C TYR A 353 1.54 -7.09 19.00
N ASN A 354 1.51 -6.10 18.10
CA ASN A 354 1.33 -4.69 18.46
C ASN A 354 0.63 -3.92 17.32
N ASP A 355 -0.70 -3.95 17.29
CA ASP A 355 -1.55 -3.19 16.33
C ASP A 355 -2.30 -2.04 17.04
N GLU A 356 -3.21 -2.37 17.95
CA GLU A 356 -3.99 -1.46 18.81
C GLU A 356 -3.36 -1.32 20.21
N GLY A 357 -2.12 -1.80 20.36
CA GLY A 357 -1.42 -1.97 21.64
C GLY A 357 -0.76 -3.34 21.74
N TYR A 358 0.24 -3.46 22.62
CA TYR A 358 0.95 -4.70 22.83
C TYR A 358 0.03 -5.77 23.43
N HIS A 359 0.04 -6.95 22.83
CA HIS A 359 -0.76 -8.08 23.29
C HIS A 359 -0.15 -9.42 22.89
N ILE A 360 -0.53 -10.45 23.65
CA ILE A 360 -0.25 -11.84 23.31
C ILE A 360 -1.46 -12.42 22.58
N ARG A 361 -1.22 -13.06 21.44
CA ARG A 361 -2.22 -13.82 20.70
C ARG A 361 -2.02 -15.29 21.04
N VAL A 362 -2.94 -15.87 21.80
CA VAL A 362 -2.88 -17.27 22.26
C VAL A 362 -3.97 -18.07 21.58
N ARG A 363 -3.63 -19.22 21.01
CA ARG A 363 -4.58 -20.08 20.29
C ARG A 363 -4.53 -21.49 20.86
N PHE A 364 -5.70 -22.02 21.20
CA PHE A 364 -5.88 -23.37 21.70
C PHE A 364 -6.69 -24.18 20.70
N HIS A 365 -6.19 -25.35 20.32
CA HIS A 365 -6.93 -26.32 19.52
C HIS A 365 -7.52 -27.37 20.45
N LEU A 366 -8.84 -27.43 20.52
CA LEU A 366 -9.57 -28.29 21.45
C LEU A 366 -9.42 -29.77 21.09
N GLN A 367 -9.56 -30.62 22.10
CA GLN A 367 -9.69 -32.06 21.88
C GLN A 367 -11.04 -32.37 21.22
N GLN A 368 -12.12 -31.85 21.81
CA GLN A 368 -13.50 -31.89 21.30
C GLN A 368 -14.15 -30.50 21.43
N LYS A 369 -15.22 -30.22 20.68
CA LYS A 369 -15.87 -28.89 20.69
C LYS A 369 -16.46 -28.54 22.05
N GLU A 370 -16.87 -29.56 22.80
CA GLU A 370 -17.52 -29.50 24.10
C GLU A 370 -16.56 -29.02 25.19
N ASP A 371 -15.24 -29.23 25.01
CA ASP A 371 -14.18 -28.79 25.93
C ASP A 371 -14.04 -27.27 26.02
N LYS A 372 -14.70 -26.53 25.12
CA LYS A 372 -14.68 -25.07 25.04
C LYS A 372 -15.06 -24.40 26.36
N ILE A 373 -16.11 -24.87 27.02
CA ILE A 373 -16.57 -24.28 28.29
C ILE A 373 -15.53 -24.52 29.38
N LEU A 374 -14.95 -25.72 29.44
CA LEU A 374 -13.91 -26.04 30.41
C LEU A 374 -12.66 -25.16 30.20
N LEU A 375 -12.20 -25.00 28.96
CA LEU A 375 -11.10 -24.10 28.62
C LEU A 375 -11.39 -22.66 29.07
N LEU A 376 -12.58 -22.13 28.77
CA LEU A 376 -12.95 -20.76 29.15
C LEU A 376 -12.98 -20.56 30.67
N ASN A 377 -13.51 -21.53 31.42
CA ASN A 377 -13.53 -21.48 32.88
C ASN A 377 -12.11 -21.52 33.46
N ARG A 378 -11.27 -22.45 33.00
CA ARG A 378 -9.87 -22.57 33.44
C ARG A 378 -9.07 -21.31 33.11
N MET A 379 -9.27 -20.76 31.91
CA MET A 379 -8.68 -19.49 31.49
C MET A 379 -9.14 -18.35 32.41
N GLY A 380 -10.45 -18.26 32.70
CA GLY A 380 -11.00 -17.27 33.61
C GLY A 380 -10.31 -17.28 34.98
N THR A 381 -10.27 -18.45 35.63
CA THR A 381 -9.61 -18.63 36.93
C THR A 381 -8.12 -18.31 36.87
N GLN A 382 -7.39 -18.80 35.87
CA GLN A 382 -5.94 -18.55 35.74
C GLN A 382 -5.61 -17.07 35.55
N MET A 383 -6.50 -16.30 34.91
CA MET A 383 -6.29 -14.88 34.63
C MET A 383 -6.69 -13.94 35.77
N GLU A 384 -7.36 -14.41 36.84
CA GLU A 384 -7.78 -13.55 37.97
C GLU A 384 -6.62 -12.80 38.61
N ILE A 385 -5.53 -13.50 38.96
CA ILE A 385 -4.37 -12.90 39.60
C ILE A 385 -3.67 -11.89 38.67
N PRO A 386 -3.34 -12.21 37.39
CA PRO A 386 -2.80 -11.22 36.46
C PRO A 386 -3.65 -9.98 36.26
N ILE A 387 -4.99 -10.12 36.27
CA ILE A 387 -5.92 -8.99 36.17
C ILE A 387 -5.84 -8.12 37.42
N GLN A 388 -5.88 -8.73 38.62
CA GLN A 388 -5.77 -8.01 39.89
C GLN A 388 -4.42 -7.28 40.01
N LYS A 389 -3.32 -7.90 39.57
CA LYS A 389 -1.98 -7.30 39.50
C LYS A 389 -1.84 -6.24 38.40
N ARG A 390 -2.87 -5.99 37.58
CA ARG A 390 -2.87 -5.08 36.41
C ARG A 390 -1.81 -5.42 35.35
N ILE A 391 -1.41 -6.70 35.28
CA ILE A 391 -0.57 -7.21 34.18
C ILE A 391 -1.38 -7.22 32.88
N ILE A 392 -2.66 -7.60 32.98
CA ILE A 392 -3.61 -7.64 31.87
C ILE A 392 -4.46 -6.36 31.88
N HIS A 393 -4.53 -5.69 30.75
CA HIS A 393 -5.40 -4.54 30.53
C HIS A 393 -6.76 -4.94 29.93
N LYS A 394 -6.76 -5.89 28.98
CA LYS A 394 -7.95 -6.27 28.23
C LYS A 394 -7.78 -7.67 27.64
N ILE A 395 -8.86 -8.45 27.57
CA ILE A 395 -8.91 -9.73 26.86
C ILE A 395 -10.01 -9.66 25.79
N LYS A 396 -9.74 -10.14 24.58
CA LYS A 396 -10.73 -10.35 23.50
C LYS A 396 -10.68 -11.81 23.04
N ILE A 397 -11.82 -12.37 22.65
CA ILE A 397 -11.91 -13.61 21.87
C ILE A 397 -12.23 -13.20 20.42
N GLU A 398 -11.48 -13.74 19.46
CA GLU A 398 -11.45 -13.27 18.07
C GLU A 398 -11.39 -14.46 17.12
N THR A 399 -11.79 -14.30 15.86
CA THR A 399 -11.75 -15.39 14.88
C THR A 399 -10.32 -15.79 14.46
N TYR A 400 -9.97 -17.07 14.52
CA TYR A 400 -8.70 -17.57 14.01
C TYR A 400 -8.77 -17.86 12.51
N TYR A 401 -8.05 -17.06 11.73
CA TYR A 401 -7.82 -17.29 10.30
C TYR A 401 -6.40 -17.85 10.08
N PRO A 402 -6.26 -19.14 9.68
CA PRO A 402 -4.96 -19.71 9.35
C PRO A 402 -4.32 -18.99 8.15
N GLU A 403 -3.00 -18.75 8.21
CA GLU A 403 -2.24 -18.05 7.17
C GLU A 403 -1.90 -18.99 5.98
N ILE A 404 -2.92 -19.58 5.36
CA ILE A 404 -2.78 -20.58 4.29
C ILE A 404 -1.91 -20.05 3.13
N GLY A 405 -2.11 -18.79 2.73
CA GLY A 405 -1.30 -18.18 1.65
C GLY A 405 0.19 -18.01 1.99
N ARG A 406 0.56 -18.06 3.28
CA ARG A 406 1.96 -17.94 3.74
C ARG A 406 2.64 -19.29 3.92
N TYR A 407 1.90 -20.29 4.40
CA TYR A 407 2.45 -21.60 4.76
C TYR A 407 2.09 -22.72 3.79
N GLY A 408 1.17 -22.49 2.85
CA GLY A 408 0.61 -23.49 1.95
C GLY A 408 -0.51 -24.30 2.61
N GLU A 409 -1.55 -24.60 1.86
CA GLU A 409 -2.72 -25.37 2.34
C GLU A 409 -2.31 -26.76 2.83
N ASP A 410 -1.48 -27.45 2.05
CA ASP A 410 -1.00 -28.82 2.34
C ASP A 410 -0.18 -28.92 3.63
N ASN A 411 0.36 -27.78 4.11
CA ASN A 411 1.24 -27.72 5.26
C ASN A 411 0.58 -27.10 6.48
N MET A 412 -0.57 -26.44 6.38
CA MET A 412 -1.07 -25.56 7.44
C MET A 412 -1.23 -26.30 8.78
N GLU A 413 -1.85 -27.49 8.77
CA GLU A 413 -2.03 -28.30 9.99
C GLU A 413 -0.69 -28.69 10.63
N ARG A 414 0.29 -29.09 9.81
CA ARG A 414 1.66 -29.41 10.24
C ARG A 414 2.37 -28.18 10.77
N THR A 415 2.16 -27.03 10.14
CA THR A 415 2.73 -25.74 10.54
C THR A 415 2.23 -25.34 11.92
N GLU A 416 0.93 -25.49 12.20
CA GLU A 416 0.37 -25.26 13.54
C GLU A 416 0.96 -26.20 14.58
N HIS A 417 1.24 -27.45 14.21
CA HIS A 417 1.92 -28.41 15.09
C HIS A 417 3.37 -27.99 15.36
N LEU A 418 4.08 -27.51 14.34
CA LEU A 418 5.41 -26.93 14.50
C LEU A 418 5.37 -25.67 15.38
N PHE A 419 4.36 -24.81 15.23
CA PHE A 419 4.17 -23.65 16.11
C PHE A 419 3.95 -24.03 17.56
N PHE A 420 3.26 -25.14 17.81
CA PHE A 420 3.08 -25.67 19.15
C PHE A 420 4.40 -26.15 19.76
N ILE A 421 5.15 -27.00 19.04
CA ILE A 421 6.48 -27.46 19.48
C ILE A 421 7.40 -26.28 19.76
N ASP A 422 7.45 -25.31 18.84
CA ASP A 422 8.27 -24.10 18.97
C ASP A 422 7.81 -23.23 20.16
N SER A 423 6.50 -23.05 20.36
CA SER A 423 5.99 -22.28 21.51
C SER A 423 6.36 -22.91 22.85
N MET A 424 6.22 -24.23 22.98
CA MET A 424 6.59 -24.95 24.20
C MET A 424 8.09 -24.83 24.46
N ALA A 425 8.93 -25.14 23.47
CA ALA A 425 10.37 -25.07 23.61
C ALA A 425 10.87 -23.66 23.96
N VAL A 426 10.33 -22.63 23.30
CA VAL A 426 10.70 -21.24 23.58
C VAL A 426 10.29 -20.82 24.99
N LEU A 427 9.09 -21.15 25.45
CA LEU A 427 8.66 -20.76 26.81
C LEU A 427 9.45 -21.50 27.90
N SER A 428 9.69 -22.79 27.73
CA SER A 428 10.54 -23.56 28.64
C SER A 428 11.97 -23.01 28.65
N ALA A 429 12.52 -22.61 27.49
CA ALA A 429 13.83 -21.97 27.43
C ALA A 429 13.83 -20.59 28.14
N LEU A 430 12.84 -19.74 27.88
CA LEU A 430 12.73 -18.42 28.50
C LEU A 430 12.56 -18.51 30.03
N ALA A 431 11.77 -19.48 30.52
CA ALA A 431 11.63 -19.73 31.95
C ALA A 431 12.98 -20.02 32.63
N ASN A 432 13.84 -20.80 31.97
CA ASN A 432 15.18 -21.12 32.46
C ASN A 432 16.16 -19.94 32.30
N LEU A 433 16.14 -19.26 31.17
CA LEU A 433 17.01 -18.10 30.91
C LEU A 433 16.72 -16.94 31.85
N ARG A 434 15.45 -16.73 32.23
CA ARG A 434 15.04 -15.69 33.20
C ARG A 434 15.67 -15.91 34.58
N LEU A 435 15.89 -17.16 35.00
CA LEU A 435 16.58 -17.45 36.27
C LEU A 435 18.04 -16.97 36.27
N ASN A 436 18.67 -16.90 35.10
CA ASN A 436 20.06 -16.44 34.96
C ASN A 436 20.17 -14.90 34.86
N GLY A 437 19.10 -14.20 34.48
CA GLY A 437 19.05 -12.73 34.41
C GLY A 437 19.92 -12.07 33.32
N ASP A 438 20.56 -12.85 32.44
CA ASP A 438 21.46 -12.35 31.39
C ASP A 438 20.77 -12.26 30.02
N GLU A 439 20.47 -11.04 29.59
CA GLU A 439 19.92 -10.76 28.25
C GLU A 439 20.87 -11.16 27.12
N ASN A 440 22.19 -11.17 27.34
CA ASN A 440 23.12 -11.67 26.32
C ASN A 440 22.93 -13.16 26.10
N LEU A 441 22.73 -13.93 27.17
CA LEU A 441 22.49 -15.38 27.07
C LEU A 441 21.20 -15.69 26.30
N ARG A 442 20.14 -14.89 26.49
CA ARG A 442 18.91 -14.97 25.68
C ARG A 442 19.19 -14.80 24.19
N TRP A 443 19.99 -13.80 23.84
CA TRP A 443 20.37 -13.53 22.45
C TRP A 443 21.23 -14.65 21.85
N GLN A 444 22.21 -15.13 22.60
CA GLN A 444 23.08 -16.23 22.21
C GLN A 444 22.25 -17.50 21.96
N PHE A 445 21.33 -17.82 22.88
CA PHE A 445 20.45 -18.95 22.75
C PHE A 445 19.54 -18.81 21.52
N MET A 446 18.93 -17.64 21.29
CA MET A 446 18.09 -17.40 20.13
C MET A 446 18.85 -17.58 18.80
N ILE A 447 20.11 -17.13 18.72
CA ILE A 447 20.97 -17.33 17.52
C ILE A 447 21.28 -18.81 17.32
N TRP A 448 21.70 -19.50 18.39
CA TRP A 448 22.01 -20.93 18.33
C TRP A 448 20.79 -21.77 17.97
N PHE A 449 19.65 -21.51 18.62
CA PHE A 449 18.37 -22.17 18.38
C PHE A 449 17.85 -21.90 16.95
N GLY A 450 18.07 -20.69 16.43
CA GLY A 450 17.80 -20.35 15.04
C GLY A 450 18.67 -21.12 14.05
N ASN A 451 19.96 -21.32 14.34
CA ASN A 451 20.80 -22.19 13.50
C ASN A 451 20.30 -23.65 13.52
N GLN A 452 19.98 -24.19 14.70
CA GLN A 452 19.43 -25.54 14.84
C GLN A 452 18.13 -25.71 14.05
N LEU A 453 17.26 -24.71 14.06
CA LEU A 453 16.05 -24.71 13.24
C LEU A 453 16.37 -24.85 11.75
N LEU A 454 17.40 -24.16 11.23
CA LEU A 454 17.80 -24.30 9.83
C LEU A 454 18.42 -25.68 9.53
N ASP A 455 19.10 -26.28 10.50
CA ASP A 455 19.59 -27.66 10.43
C ASP A 455 18.42 -28.66 10.43
N ASP A 456 17.37 -28.42 11.22
CA ASP A 456 16.17 -29.27 11.26
C ASP A 456 15.41 -29.29 9.93
N PHE A 457 15.44 -28.19 9.17
CA PHE A 457 14.92 -28.11 7.81
C PHE A 457 15.83 -28.75 6.75
N GLY A 458 17.01 -29.25 7.15
CA GLY A 458 17.99 -29.90 6.30
C GLY A 458 18.69 -28.95 5.32
N LEU A 459 18.84 -27.67 5.66
CA LEU A 459 19.50 -26.70 4.78
C LEU A 459 21.02 -26.86 4.80
N LEU A 460 21.62 -27.00 3.63
CA LEU A 460 23.07 -26.97 3.45
C LEU A 460 23.61 -25.54 3.62
N THR A 461 24.91 -25.40 3.91
CA THR A 461 25.54 -24.08 4.13
C THR A 461 25.27 -23.08 2.99
N LYS A 462 25.32 -23.52 1.73
CA LYS A 462 25.01 -22.66 0.56
C LYS A 462 23.55 -22.19 0.56
N GLU A 463 22.62 -23.06 0.92
CA GLU A 463 21.19 -22.73 1.02
C GLU A 463 20.90 -21.79 2.19
N LYS A 464 21.58 -21.99 3.33
CA LYS A 464 21.49 -21.07 4.47
C LYS A 464 21.98 -19.67 4.10
N ILE A 465 23.09 -19.55 3.37
CA ILE A 465 23.58 -18.26 2.84
C ILE A 465 22.53 -17.60 1.95
N ALA A 466 22.01 -18.33 0.97
CA ALA A 466 21.00 -17.81 0.03
C ALA A 466 19.72 -17.35 0.76
N LEU A 467 19.26 -18.11 1.76
CA LEU A 467 18.13 -17.73 2.58
C LEU A 467 18.39 -16.43 3.36
N MET A 468 19.53 -16.32 4.06
CA MET A 468 19.84 -15.12 4.83
C MET A 468 19.97 -13.88 3.94
N GLU A 469 20.60 -14.00 2.77
CA GLU A 469 20.70 -12.89 1.79
C GLU A 469 19.31 -12.46 1.29
N LYS A 470 18.43 -13.42 0.98
CA LYS A 470 17.04 -13.14 0.58
C LYS A 470 16.25 -12.42 1.67
N LEU A 471 16.37 -12.86 2.93
CA LEU A 471 15.69 -12.25 4.07
C LEU A 471 16.21 -10.84 4.37
N LEU A 472 17.52 -10.62 4.29
CA LEU A 472 18.11 -9.29 4.47
C LEU A 472 17.71 -8.34 3.35
N ALA A 473 17.66 -8.80 2.10
CA ALA A 473 17.21 -7.97 0.98
C ALA A 473 15.74 -7.55 1.12
N ALA A 474 14.89 -8.41 1.72
CA ALA A 474 13.48 -8.11 1.97
C ALA A 474 13.25 -7.10 3.09
N ASN A 475 14.14 -7.03 4.09
CA ASN A 475 13.99 -6.16 5.26
C ASN A 475 14.46 -4.70 5.07
N GLY A 476 14.89 -4.30 3.86
CA GLY A 476 15.30 -2.92 3.55
C GLY A 476 16.73 -2.59 3.97
N LYS A 477 17.14 -1.30 3.88
CA LYS A 477 18.54 -0.87 4.11
C LYS A 477 19.03 -1.30 5.51
N ASN A 478 20.03 -2.19 5.53
CA ASN A 478 20.72 -2.64 6.73
C ASN A 478 21.30 -1.45 7.53
N ASP A 479 20.92 -1.33 8.80
CA ASP A 479 21.62 -0.49 9.76
C ASP A 479 22.92 -1.18 10.21
N ASN A 480 23.88 -1.25 9.27
CA ASN A 480 25.17 -1.92 9.47
C ASN A 480 25.94 -1.39 10.69
N GLN A 481 25.74 -0.13 11.08
CA GLN A 481 26.40 0.46 12.26
C GLN A 481 25.94 -0.21 13.55
N ARG A 482 24.63 -0.43 13.72
CA ARG A 482 24.09 -1.11 14.91
C ARG A 482 24.40 -2.59 14.95
N VAL A 483 24.34 -3.27 13.81
CA VAL A 483 24.74 -4.69 13.71
C VAL A 483 26.20 -4.83 14.18
N ASN A 484 27.10 -3.98 13.68
CA ASN A 484 28.51 -3.98 14.07
C ASN A 484 28.75 -3.62 15.55
N ALA A 485 27.91 -2.75 16.14
CA ALA A 485 28.01 -2.41 17.56
C ALA A 485 27.66 -3.62 18.44
N MET A 486 26.57 -4.33 18.13
CA MET A 486 26.17 -5.51 18.89
C MET A 486 27.14 -6.70 18.70
N TYR A 487 27.83 -6.75 17.55
CA TYR A 487 28.89 -7.73 17.28
C TYR A 487 30.06 -7.63 18.26
N LYS A 488 30.33 -6.42 18.75
CA LYS A 488 31.41 -6.17 19.70
C LYS A 488 31.02 -6.50 21.14
N THR A 489 29.73 -6.64 21.44
CA THR A 489 29.23 -6.84 22.80
C THR A 489 28.85 -8.29 23.11
N LEU A 490 28.70 -9.17 22.11
CA LEU A 490 28.47 -10.60 22.33
C LEU A 490 29.78 -11.30 22.72
N ASN A 491 29.83 -11.81 23.94
CA ASN A 491 30.88 -12.69 24.46
C ASN A 491 30.19 -13.90 25.14
N PRO A 492 30.48 -15.16 24.75
CA PRO A 492 31.45 -15.58 23.74
C PRO A 492 31.06 -15.18 22.31
N GLY A 493 32.03 -15.26 21.38
CA GLY A 493 31.84 -14.83 20.00
C GLY A 493 30.91 -15.77 19.22
N ILE A 494 30.47 -15.37 18.02
CA ILE A 494 29.51 -16.18 17.23
C ILE A 494 30.04 -17.59 16.88
N SER A 495 31.33 -17.74 16.64
CA SER A 495 31.92 -19.05 16.33
C SER A 495 31.80 -20.02 17.52
N ASP A 496 31.90 -19.50 18.74
CA ASP A 496 31.75 -20.28 19.97
C ASP A 496 30.28 -20.61 20.21
N ILE A 497 29.37 -19.64 20.02
CA ILE A 497 27.92 -19.85 20.16
C ILE A 497 27.39 -20.91 19.20
N LEU A 498 27.98 -21.02 18.01
CA LEU A 498 27.56 -21.95 16.96
C LEU A 498 28.48 -23.17 16.84
N SER A 499 29.34 -23.43 17.83
CA SER A 499 30.15 -24.65 17.87
C SER A 499 29.25 -25.88 18.15
N PRO A 500 29.67 -27.10 17.73
CA PRO A 500 28.88 -28.31 17.97
C PRO A 500 28.60 -28.61 19.45
N ASP A 501 29.48 -28.18 20.34
CA ASP A 501 29.44 -28.37 21.79
C ASP A 501 28.90 -27.15 22.57
N ALA A 502 28.52 -26.07 21.86
CA ALA A 502 28.00 -24.84 22.45
C ALA A 502 26.77 -25.07 23.34
N GLY A 503 25.91 -26.01 22.94
CA GLY A 503 24.68 -26.35 23.64
C GLY A 503 24.91 -26.62 25.12
N GLU A 504 25.74 -27.61 25.42
CA GLU A 504 26.06 -27.99 26.79
C GLU A 504 27.05 -27.01 27.46
N LYS A 505 28.05 -26.51 26.73
CA LYS A 505 29.10 -25.65 27.31
C LYS A 505 28.61 -24.25 27.71
N ILE A 506 27.74 -23.65 26.91
CA ILE A 506 27.28 -22.25 27.10
C ILE A 506 25.93 -22.22 27.80
N PHE A 507 24.99 -23.10 27.40
CA PHE A 507 23.62 -23.06 27.90
C PHE A 507 23.32 -24.12 28.96
N GLY A 508 24.23 -25.08 29.16
CA GLY A 508 24.06 -26.17 30.11
C GLY A 508 23.17 -27.30 29.57
N LYS A 509 23.24 -28.45 30.25
CA LYS A 509 22.57 -29.69 29.85
C LYS A 509 21.06 -29.54 29.62
N LEU A 510 20.36 -28.81 30.49
CA LEU A 510 18.90 -28.68 30.42
C LEU A 510 18.44 -27.99 29.12
N LEU A 511 19.05 -26.86 28.75
CA LEU A 511 18.70 -26.13 27.53
C LEU A 511 19.15 -26.90 26.27
N ASN A 512 20.27 -27.61 26.35
CA ASN A 512 20.73 -28.50 25.28
C ASN A 512 19.75 -29.65 25.03
N ASP A 513 19.32 -30.36 26.08
CA ASP A 513 18.39 -31.49 25.99
C ASP A 513 17.01 -31.04 25.47
N LEU A 514 16.54 -29.86 25.91
CA LEU A 514 15.32 -29.23 25.41
C LEU A 514 15.39 -28.96 23.91
N ALA A 515 16.50 -28.38 23.44
CA ALA A 515 16.68 -28.10 22.03
C ALA A 515 16.78 -29.40 21.20
N ALA A 516 17.49 -30.41 21.70
CA ALA A 516 17.60 -31.72 21.05
C ALA A 516 16.23 -32.39 20.90
N ARG A 517 15.40 -32.39 21.95
CA ARG A 517 14.04 -32.94 21.92
C ARG A 517 13.14 -32.19 20.93
N LYS A 518 13.17 -30.85 20.96
CA LYS A 518 12.45 -30.01 20.00
C LYS A 518 12.85 -30.34 18.56
N SER A 519 14.14 -30.47 18.29
CA SER A 519 14.66 -30.79 16.96
C SER A 519 14.24 -32.19 16.50
N GLU A 520 14.23 -33.19 17.39
CA GLU A 520 13.72 -34.52 17.09
C GLU A 520 12.24 -34.49 16.67
N ASP A 521 11.40 -33.81 17.46
CA ASP A 521 9.97 -33.74 17.20
C ASP A 521 9.64 -32.91 15.95
N MET A 522 10.36 -31.81 15.73
CA MET A 522 10.21 -31.02 14.50
C MET A 522 10.58 -31.81 13.25
N ARG A 523 11.69 -32.56 13.25
CA ARG A 523 12.12 -33.34 12.08
C ARG A 523 11.08 -34.37 11.64
N LYS A 524 10.37 -34.98 12.59
CA LYS A 524 9.24 -35.90 12.29
C LYS A 524 8.17 -35.20 11.46
N ILE A 525 7.79 -33.97 11.84
CA ILE A 525 6.76 -33.19 11.13
C ILE A 525 7.28 -32.60 9.81
N ILE A 526 8.52 -32.09 9.80
CA ILE A 526 9.17 -31.49 8.63
C ILE A 526 9.25 -32.47 7.46
N SER A 527 9.48 -33.76 7.74
CA SER A 527 9.55 -34.82 6.72
C SER A 527 8.26 -34.94 5.89
N GLY A 528 7.12 -34.53 6.42
CA GLY A 528 5.82 -34.55 5.74
C GLY A 528 5.40 -33.23 5.09
N LEU A 529 6.27 -32.21 5.05
CA LEU A 529 5.96 -30.94 4.40
C LEU A 529 6.06 -31.04 2.87
N SER A 530 5.15 -30.36 2.18
CA SER A 530 5.07 -30.23 0.72
C SER A 530 5.32 -28.79 0.29
N PHE A 531 6.25 -28.55 -0.63
CA PHE A 531 6.56 -27.21 -1.13
C PHE A 531 6.05 -26.97 -2.56
N THR A 532 4.92 -27.59 -2.90
CA THR A 532 4.27 -27.45 -4.22
C THR A 532 3.46 -26.16 -4.31
N SER A 533 2.75 -25.80 -3.24
CA SER A 533 1.90 -24.61 -3.13
C SER A 533 2.59 -23.39 -2.51
N VAL A 534 3.82 -23.54 -2.00
CA VAL A 534 4.59 -22.47 -1.34
C VAL A 534 6.09 -22.60 -1.59
N ASP A 535 6.80 -21.47 -1.78
CA ASP A 535 8.26 -21.44 -1.89
C ASP A 535 8.92 -21.89 -0.58
N ARG A 536 9.80 -22.90 -0.65
CA ARG A 536 10.49 -23.48 0.52
C ARG A 536 11.25 -22.43 1.33
N TYR A 537 11.96 -21.50 0.69
CA TYR A 537 12.70 -20.46 1.40
C TYR A 537 11.77 -19.43 2.05
N ALA A 538 10.66 -19.06 1.41
CA ALA A 538 9.65 -18.19 2.01
C ALA A 538 8.98 -18.84 3.23
N TYR A 539 8.69 -20.15 3.17
CA TYR A 539 8.16 -20.91 4.30
C TYR A 539 9.14 -20.94 5.48
N ILE A 540 10.39 -21.35 5.24
CA ILE A 540 11.41 -21.46 6.29
C ILE A 540 11.70 -20.07 6.90
N GLY A 541 11.82 -19.05 6.07
CA GLY A 541 11.99 -17.67 6.52
C GLY A 541 10.83 -17.17 7.38
N SER A 542 9.59 -17.53 7.01
CA SER A 542 8.40 -17.23 7.81
C SER A 542 8.41 -17.92 9.17
N PHE A 543 8.84 -19.19 9.20
CA PHE A 543 8.93 -19.94 10.45
C PHE A 543 10.03 -19.38 11.37
N LEU A 544 11.20 -19.05 10.82
CA LEU A 544 12.30 -18.39 11.55
C LEU A 544 11.87 -17.04 12.13
N HIS A 545 11.13 -16.24 11.35
CA HIS A 545 10.50 -15.00 11.83
C HIS A 545 9.58 -15.26 13.04
N MET A 546 8.77 -16.32 13.00
CA MET A 546 7.87 -16.64 14.11
C MET A 546 8.57 -17.19 15.35
N MET A 547 9.70 -17.87 15.20
CA MET A 547 10.57 -18.25 16.32
C MET A 547 11.14 -16.98 16.99
N ILE A 548 11.68 -16.04 16.20
CA ILE A 548 12.22 -14.78 16.71
C ILE A 548 11.13 -13.94 17.40
N ASN A 549 9.93 -13.90 16.84
CA ASN A 549 8.78 -13.22 17.44
C ASN A 549 8.48 -13.75 18.86
N ARG A 550 8.51 -15.06 19.08
CA ARG A 550 8.26 -15.67 20.39
C ARG A 550 9.34 -15.33 21.41
N PHE A 551 10.60 -15.32 20.98
CA PHE A 551 11.74 -14.91 21.80
C PHE A 551 11.83 -13.41 22.08
N SER A 552 11.20 -12.54 21.30
CA SER A 552 11.46 -11.09 21.39
C SER A 552 10.45 -10.38 22.29
N LEU A 553 10.90 -9.72 23.37
CA LEU A 553 10.03 -8.88 24.22
C LEU A 553 9.35 -7.76 23.42
N GLY A 554 10.03 -7.22 22.41
CA GLY A 554 9.50 -6.25 21.46
C GLY A 554 10.42 -6.10 20.24
N ARG A 555 9.98 -5.31 19.25
CA ARG A 555 10.73 -4.98 18.02
C ARG A 555 11.33 -6.20 17.28
N PRO A 556 10.54 -7.25 16.96
CA PRO A 556 11.06 -8.48 16.33
C PRO A 556 11.83 -8.22 15.03
N ASN A 557 11.38 -7.28 14.20
CA ASN A 557 12.07 -6.92 12.94
C ASN A 557 13.52 -6.45 13.18
N HIS A 558 13.78 -5.77 14.31
CA HIS A 558 15.16 -5.38 14.66
C HIS A 558 15.99 -6.61 15.01
N HIS A 559 15.39 -7.58 15.72
CA HIS A 559 16.08 -8.79 16.11
C HIS A 559 16.39 -9.71 14.93
N GLU A 560 15.49 -9.74 13.95
CA GLU A 560 15.68 -10.45 12.69
C GLU A 560 16.88 -9.96 11.89
N ILE A 561 16.97 -8.64 11.63
CA ILE A 561 18.07 -8.07 10.85
C ILE A 561 19.41 -8.42 11.49
N VAL A 562 19.49 -8.32 12.81
CA VAL A 562 20.66 -8.76 13.56
C VAL A 562 20.91 -10.24 13.29
N LEU A 563 19.99 -11.12 13.72
CA LEU A 563 20.21 -12.56 13.68
C LEU A 563 20.60 -13.05 12.28
N TYR A 564 19.96 -12.53 11.23
CA TYR A 564 20.27 -12.89 9.84
C TYR A 564 21.68 -12.48 9.43
N ASN A 565 22.14 -11.28 9.82
CA ASN A 565 23.53 -10.87 9.57
C ASN A 565 24.53 -11.76 10.33
N TYR A 566 24.20 -12.14 11.56
CA TYR A 566 25.01 -13.05 12.39
C TYR A 566 25.22 -14.41 11.74
N LEU A 567 24.11 -15.07 11.42
CA LEU A 567 24.11 -16.35 10.74
C LEU A 567 24.80 -16.25 9.37
N LEU A 568 24.53 -15.21 8.57
CA LEU A 568 25.16 -15.01 7.27
C LEU A 568 26.68 -14.91 7.35
N LYS A 569 27.21 -14.12 8.31
CA LYS A 569 28.66 -14.00 8.50
C LYS A 569 29.28 -15.34 8.88
N TYR A 570 28.67 -16.05 9.84
CA TYR A 570 29.15 -17.37 10.25
C TYR A 570 29.16 -18.37 9.10
N TYR A 571 28.07 -18.45 8.31
CA TYR A 571 28.02 -19.36 7.17
C TYR A 571 29.01 -18.99 6.07
N LYS A 572 29.23 -17.70 5.81
CA LYS A 572 30.26 -17.24 4.86
C LYS A 572 31.68 -17.57 5.31
N THR A 573 31.97 -17.53 6.61
CA THR A 573 33.25 -17.97 7.16
C THR A 573 33.42 -19.48 6.98
N LYS A 574 32.44 -20.27 7.42
CA LYS A 574 32.46 -21.75 7.29
C LYS A 574 32.57 -22.22 5.84
N ALA A 575 31.96 -21.49 4.90
CA ALA A 575 32.05 -21.79 3.46
C ALA A 575 33.40 -21.40 2.81
N ARG A 576 34.28 -20.67 3.51
CA ARG A 576 35.67 -20.40 3.08
C ARG A 576 36.66 -21.41 3.65
N GLU A 577 36.32 -22.03 4.77
CA GLU A 577 37.13 -23.04 5.46
C GLU A 577 36.97 -24.45 4.87
N ASN A 578 35.84 -24.71 4.22
CA ASN A 578 35.56 -25.89 3.40
C ASN A 578 35.74 -25.58 1.92
#